data_AF-A0A3C7W5H2-F1
#
_entry.id   AF-A0A3C7W5H2-F1
#
_cell.length_a   1.000
_cell.length_b   1.000
_cell.length_c   1.000
_cell.angle_alpha   90.00
_cell.angle_beta   90.00
_cell.angle_gamma   90.00
#
_symmetry.space_group_name_H-M   'P 1'
#
loop_
_entity.id
_entity.type
_entity.pdbx_description
1 polymer ?
#
loop_
_entity_poly.entity_id
_entity_poly.type
_entity_poly.pdbx_seq_one_letter_code
_entity_poly.pdbx_strand_id
1 'polypeptide(L)'
;MDRGGILVGLFVIGYIAFEAYGVHTQRHLMEPGYIHAQYAAAEQAMLRCGEAGPGTRKQFDHNLAVMERRAIAELLESGDYSNEEAAAAEVAARAAERRAEVDALAESAGCEDKQLWTLVKTYEQRARLNLQ
;
A
#
# COMPACT_ATOMS: atom_id res chain seq x y z
N MET A 1 -22.08 11.01 -23.40
CA MET A 1 -21.06 9.93 -23.29
C MET A 1 -19.83 10.56 -22.68
N ASP A 2 -19.80 10.58 -21.36
CA ASP A 2 -18.83 11.30 -20.56
C ASP A 2 -17.46 10.62 -20.64
N ARG A 3 -16.56 11.24 -21.40
CA ARG A 3 -15.17 10.81 -21.57
C ARG A 3 -14.34 10.88 -20.28
N GLY A 4 -14.89 11.39 -19.18
CA GLY A 4 -14.22 11.54 -17.89
C GLY A 4 -14.14 10.26 -17.04
N GLY A 5 -15.14 9.36 -17.13
CA GLY A 5 -15.19 8.16 -16.27
C GLY A 5 -14.28 7.02 -16.73
N ILE A 6 -13.98 6.95 -18.04
CA ILE A 6 -13.20 5.84 -18.63
C ILE A 6 -11.69 6.03 -18.43
N LEU A 7 -11.22 7.26 -18.24
CA LEU A 7 -9.80 7.55 -17.99
C LEU A 7 -9.38 7.29 -16.53
N VAL A 8 -10.29 7.45 -15.56
CA VAL A 8 -10.02 7.15 -14.15
C VAL A 8 -9.95 5.64 -13.92
N GLY A 9 -10.85 4.87 -14.56
CA GLY A 9 -10.84 3.41 -14.47
C GLY A 9 -9.57 2.75 -15.03
N LEU A 10 -8.93 3.33 -16.05
CA LEU A 10 -7.69 2.82 -16.61
C LEU A 10 -6.44 3.16 -15.77
N PHE A 11 -6.48 4.24 -14.98
CA PHE A 11 -5.37 4.61 -14.09
C PHE A 11 -5.36 3.80 -12.78
N VAL A 12 -6.54 3.42 -12.26
CA VAL A 12 -6.63 2.60 -11.03
C VAL A 12 -6.23 1.14 -11.29
N ILE A 13 -6.43 0.63 -12.52
CA ILE A 13 -6.09 -0.76 -12.89
C ILE A 13 -4.59 -0.94 -13.23
N GLY A 14 -3.89 0.11 -13.65
CA GLY A 14 -2.48 0.03 -14.04
C GLY A 14 -1.52 -0.32 -12.89
N TYR A 15 -1.92 -0.15 -11.63
CA TYR A 15 -1.01 -0.30 -10.49
C TYR A 15 -0.99 -1.71 -9.88
N ILE A 16 -2.05 -2.51 -10.08
CA ILE A 16 -2.10 -3.91 -9.62
C ILE A 16 -1.80 -4.89 -10.76
N ALA A 17 -1.98 -4.49 -12.03
CA ALA A 17 -1.77 -5.34 -13.21
C ALA A 17 -0.33 -5.34 -13.76
N PHE A 18 0.70 -5.11 -12.93
CA PHE A 18 2.11 -5.20 -13.33
C PHE A 18 2.66 -6.64 -13.19
N GLU A 19 1.86 -7.69 -13.41
CA GLU A 19 2.31 -9.08 -13.27
C GLU A 19 2.95 -9.68 -14.55
N ALA A 20 3.10 -8.94 -15.66
CA ALA A 20 3.54 -9.56 -16.93
C ALA A 20 4.71 -8.90 -17.69
N TYR A 21 5.24 -7.72 -17.31
CA TYR A 21 6.30 -7.04 -18.12
C TYR A 21 7.64 -6.79 -17.40
N GLY A 22 7.79 -7.26 -16.16
CA GLY A 22 8.73 -6.64 -15.23
C GLY A 22 10.00 -7.41 -14.86
N VAL A 23 10.63 -8.19 -15.75
CA VAL A 23 11.89 -8.89 -15.43
C VAL A 23 13.03 -7.90 -15.08
N HIS A 24 12.92 -6.62 -15.44
CA HIS A 24 13.89 -5.57 -15.11
C HIS A 24 13.53 -4.73 -13.85
N THR A 25 12.30 -4.86 -13.34
CA THR A 25 11.69 -4.03 -12.26
C THR A 25 11.55 -4.76 -10.93
N GLN A 26 12.08 -5.99 -10.81
CA GLN A 26 11.99 -6.77 -9.57
C GLN A 26 12.69 -6.12 -8.36
N ARG A 27 13.67 -5.23 -8.57
CA ARG A 27 14.32 -4.50 -7.47
C ARG A 27 13.34 -3.57 -6.75
N HIS A 28 12.59 -2.75 -7.49
CA HIS A 28 11.64 -1.80 -6.90
C HIS A 28 10.47 -2.49 -6.17
N LEU A 29 10.10 -3.71 -6.57
CA LEU A 29 9.08 -4.50 -5.89
C LEU A 29 9.53 -5.05 -4.53
N MET A 30 10.84 -5.03 -4.26
CA MET A 30 11.42 -5.43 -2.97
C MET A 30 11.89 -4.23 -2.13
N GLU A 31 11.73 -3.00 -2.63
CA GLU A 31 12.09 -1.79 -1.90
C GLU A 31 11.14 -1.61 -0.70
N PRO A 32 11.67 -1.42 0.52
CA PRO A 32 10.88 -1.16 1.71
C PRO A 32 9.79 -0.09 1.54
N GLY A 33 10.08 0.98 0.81
CA GLY A 33 9.09 2.02 0.50
C GLY A 33 7.87 1.51 -0.27
N TYR A 34 8.07 0.66 -1.28
CA TYR A 34 6.98 0.06 -2.07
C TYR A 34 6.16 -0.91 -1.21
N ILE A 35 6.82 -1.74 -0.39
CA ILE A 35 6.13 -2.67 0.49
C ILE A 35 5.33 -1.90 1.56
N HIS A 36 5.88 -0.85 2.16
CA HIS A 36 5.16 0.00 3.12
C HIS A 36 3.89 0.61 2.50
N ALA A 37 3.98 1.11 1.27
CA ALA A 37 2.83 1.61 0.51
C ALA A 37 1.72 0.54 0.33
N GLN A 38 2.08 -0.73 0.09
CA GLN A 38 1.11 -1.83 0.05
C GLN A 38 0.45 -2.11 1.42
N TYR A 39 1.19 -1.97 2.53
CA TYR A 39 0.59 -2.06 3.86
C TYR A 39 -0.44 -0.94 4.07
N ALA A 40 -0.12 0.31 3.70
CA ALA A 40 -1.06 1.42 3.83
C ALA A 40 -2.35 1.19 3.02
N ALA A 41 -2.24 0.67 1.79
CA ALA A 41 -3.40 0.31 0.99
C ALA A 41 -4.25 -0.81 1.61
N ALA A 42 -3.60 -1.87 2.11
CA ALA A 42 -4.26 -3.00 2.75
C ALA A 42 -4.95 -2.61 4.07
N GLU A 43 -4.31 -1.74 4.87
CA GLU A 43 -4.89 -1.14 6.07
C GLU A 43 -6.17 -0.38 5.73
N GLN A 44 -6.12 0.51 4.74
CA GLN A 44 -7.28 1.30 4.34
C GLN A 44 -8.42 0.41 3.83
N ALA A 45 -8.12 -0.59 3.01
CA ALA A 45 -9.13 -1.53 2.53
C ALA A 45 -9.80 -2.28 3.67
N MET A 46 -9.04 -2.69 4.69
CA MET A 46 -9.60 -3.28 5.90
C MET A 46 -10.46 -2.31 6.71
N LEU A 47 -10.05 -1.05 6.83
CA LEU A 47 -10.83 -0.04 7.54
C LEU A 47 -12.16 0.28 6.84
N ARG A 48 -12.17 0.26 5.49
CA ARG A 48 -13.34 0.58 4.69
C ARG A 48 -14.29 -0.61 4.50
N CYS A 49 -13.74 -1.79 4.27
CA CYS A 49 -14.48 -2.92 3.70
C CYS A 49 -14.26 -4.26 4.41
N GLY A 50 -13.43 -4.31 5.45
CA GLY A 50 -13.07 -5.55 6.13
C GLY A 50 -13.34 -5.54 7.63
N GLU A 51 -13.29 -6.74 8.22
CA GLU A 51 -13.28 -6.93 9.67
C GLU A 51 -12.11 -7.85 10.03
N ALA A 52 -11.15 -7.34 10.81
CA ALA A 52 -10.03 -8.13 11.32
C ALA A 52 -10.23 -8.46 12.79
N GLY A 53 -9.97 -9.71 13.16
CA GLY A 53 -9.87 -10.10 14.56
C GLY A 53 -8.73 -9.35 15.28
N PRO A 54 -8.82 -9.14 16.60
CA PRO A 54 -7.88 -8.31 17.35
C PRO A 54 -6.43 -8.82 17.29
N GLY A 55 -6.22 -10.14 17.20
CA GLY A 55 -4.89 -10.74 17.05
C GLY A 55 -4.24 -10.43 15.69
N THR A 56 -5.02 -10.51 14.61
CA THR A 56 -4.55 -10.17 13.25
C THR A 56 -4.19 -8.70 13.15
N ARG A 57 -5.01 -7.82 13.75
CA ARG A 57 -4.74 -6.38 13.76
C ARG A 57 -3.42 -6.05 14.44
N LYS A 58 -3.20 -6.55 15.65
CA LYS A 58 -1.97 -6.32 16.40
C LYS A 58 -0.71 -6.76 15.63
N GLN A 59 -0.74 -7.93 14.99
CA GLN A 59 0.41 -8.41 14.23
C GLN A 59 0.63 -7.61 12.95
N PHE A 60 -0.45 -7.18 12.29
CA PHE A 60 -0.36 -6.28 11.14
C PHE A 60 0.29 -4.94 11.53
N ASP A 61 -0.19 -4.30 12.60
CA ASP A 61 0.30 -3.01 13.07
C ASP A 61 1.80 -3.08 13.43
N HIS A 62 2.22 -4.17 14.08
CA HIS A 62 3.65 -4.43 14.35
C HIS A 62 4.46 -4.48 13.05
N ASN A 63 4.01 -5.26 12.07
CA ASN A 63 4.71 -5.43 10.81
C ASN A 63 4.74 -4.12 9.99
N LEU A 64 3.66 -3.34 10.01
CA LEU A 64 3.58 -2.02 9.39
C LEU A 64 4.65 -1.09 9.99
N ALA A 65 4.75 -1.02 11.32
CA ALA A 65 5.76 -0.19 11.99
C ALA A 65 7.20 -0.63 11.66
N VAL A 66 7.45 -1.93 11.49
CA VAL A 66 8.76 -2.43 11.03
C VAL A 66 9.06 -1.96 9.61
N MET A 67 8.06 -2.05 8.71
CA MET A 67 8.23 -1.64 7.32
C MET A 67 8.39 -0.13 7.16
N GLU A 68 7.70 0.67 7.97
CA GLU A 68 7.86 2.13 8.02
C GLU A 68 9.31 2.51 8.36
N ARG A 69 9.88 1.92 9.43
CA ARG A 69 11.28 2.16 9.80
C ARG A 69 12.26 1.78 8.69
N ARG A 70 12.01 0.65 8.00
CA ARG A 70 12.86 0.21 6.88
C ARG A 70 12.75 1.14 5.67
N ALA A 71 11.57 1.66 5.37
CA ALA A 71 11.37 2.64 4.30
C ALA A 71 12.07 3.96 4.60
N ILE A 72 12.02 4.43 5.85
CA ILE A 72 12.75 5.63 6.28
C ILE A 72 14.25 5.41 6.15
N ALA A 73 14.78 4.28 6.65
CA ALA A 73 16.20 3.96 6.56
C ALA A 73 16.68 3.89 5.11
N GLU A 74 15.91 3.28 4.21
CA GLU A 74 16.22 3.23 2.77
C GLU A 74 16.36 4.63 2.15
N LEU A 75 15.44 5.56 2.46
CA LEU A 75 15.50 6.94 1.95
C LEU A 75 16.69 7.74 2.52
N LEU A 76 17.13 7.41 3.74
CA LEU A 76 18.33 8.02 4.32
C LEU A 76 19.60 7.44 3.68
N GLU A 77 19.63 6.13 3.44
CA GLU A 77 20.75 5.43 2.81
C GLU A 77 20.94 5.83 1.34
N SER A 78 19.86 6.20 0.63
CA SER A 78 19.95 6.69 -0.75
C SER A 78 20.65 8.05 -0.85
N GLY A 79 20.68 8.82 0.24
CA GLY A 79 21.22 10.18 0.27
C GLY A 79 20.29 11.25 -0.31
N ASP A 80 19.06 10.87 -0.70
CA ASP A 80 18.06 11.82 -1.23
C ASP A 80 17.45 12.71 -0.13
N TYR A 81 17.56 12.28 1.13
CA TYR A 81 16.98 12.96 2.28
C TYR A 81 18.06 13.35 3.29
N SER A 82 17.98 14.59 3.75
CA SER A 82 19.00 15.19 4.64
C SER A 82 18.86 14.80 6.11
N ASN A 83 17.69 14.29 6.54
CA ASN A 83 17.42 13.88 7.90
C ASN A 83 16.20 12.94 7.98
N GLU A 84 16.04 12.28 9.13
CA GLU A 84 14.98 11.30 9.40
C GLU A 84 13.58 11.89 9.31
N GLU A 85 13.38 13.15 9.73
CA GLU A 85 12.07 13.82 9.68
C GLU A 85 11.59 14.00 8.23
N ALA A 86 12.47 14.42 7.33
CA ALA A 86 12.15 14.57 5.91
C ALA A 86 11.85 13.22 5.24
N ALA A 87 12.62 12.17 5.56
CA ALA A 87 12.37 10.83 5.07
C ALA A 87 11.04 10.26 5.61
N ALA A 88 10.74 10.46 6.89
CA ALA A 88 9.48 10.04 7.49
C ALA A 88 8.28 10.78 6.87
N ALA A 89 8.41 12.08 6.61
CA ALA A 89 7.37 12.86 5.93
C ALA A 89 7.08 12.33 4.52
N GLU A 90 8.12 11.97 3.75
CA GLU A 90 7.95 11.36 2.43
C GLU A 90 7.26 9.99 2.52
N VAL A 91 7.69 9.13 3.44
CA VAL A 91 7.08 7.81 3.65
C VAL A 91 5.60 7.95 4.02
N ALA A 92 5.26 8.91 4.88
CA ALA A 92 3.90 9.23 5.26
C ALA A 92 3.07 9.78 4.08
N ALA A 93 3.66 10.64 3.25
CA ALA A 93 3.00 11.19 2.06
C ALA A 93 2.65 10.08 1.05
N ARG A 94 3.59 9.16 0.77
CA ARG A 94 3.35 7.99 -0.09
C ARG A 94 2.25 7.09 0.47
N ALA A 95 2.24 6.85 1.78
CA ALA A 95 1.18 6.08 2.41
C ALA A 95 -0.18 6.78 2.31
N ALA A 96 -0.24 8.10 2.52
CA ALA A 96 -1.46 8.88 2.40
C ALA A 96 -2.06 8.85 0.98
N GLU A 97 -1.23 8.96 -0.06
CA GLU A 97 -1.66 8.82 -1.45
C GLU A 97 -2.33 7.46 -1.69
N ARG A 98 -1.72 6.37 -1.21
CA ARG A 98 -2.27 5.02 -1.36
C ARG A 98 -3.59 4.82 -0.60
N ARG A 99 -3.72 5.41 0.59
CA ARG A 99 -5.00 5.38 1.33
C ARG A 99 -6.09 6.11 0.54
N ALA A 100 -5.78 7.28 -0.01
CA ALA A 100 -6.73 8.06 -0.82
C ALA A 100 -7.17 7.32 -2.09
N GLU A 101 -6.27 6.59 -2.76
CA GLU A 101 -6.61 5.73 -3.90
C GLU A 101 -7.61 4.63 -3.51
N VAL A 102 -7.39 3.99 -2.35
CA VAL A 102 -8.30 2.95 -1.84
C VAL A 102 -9.65 3.53 -1.44
N ASP A 103 -9.68 4.73 -0.86
CA ASP A 103 -10.93 5.42 -0.56
C ASP A 103 -11.73 5.74 -1.82
N ALA A 104 -11.07 6.29 -2.84
CA ALA A 104 -11.70 6.57 -4.13
C ALA A 104 -12.23 5.29 -4.80
N LEU A 105 -11.49 4.18 -4.69
CA LEU A 105 -11.93 2.88 -5.19
C LEU A 105 -13.16 2.37 -4.41
N ALA A 106 -13.15 2.45 -3.08
CA ALA A 106 -14.28 2.07 -2.24
C ALA A 106 -15.53 2.92 -2.51
N GLU A 107 -15.35 4.23 -2.76
CA GLU A 107 -16.45 5.14 -3.10
C GLU A 107 -17.04 4.88 -4.49
N SER A 108 -16.20 4.55 -5.47
CA SER A 108 -16.62 4.38 -6.86
C SER A 108 -17.14 2.98 -7.20
N ALA A 109 -16.51 1.94 -6.65
CA ALA A 109 -16.80 0.54 -6.98
C ALA A 109 -17.52 -0.21 -5.86
N GLY A 110 -17.48 0.31 -4.62
CA GLY A 110 -18.05 -0.35 -3.45
C GLY A 110 -17.21 -1.53 -2.95
N CYS A 111 -17.48 -1.99 -1.73
CA CYS A 111 -16.66 -3.00 -1.04
C CYS A 111 -16.73 -4.42 -1.63
N GLU A 112 -17.66 -4.69 -2.55
CA GLU A 112 -17.74 -5.97 -3.27
C GLU A 112 -16.74 -6.05 -4.43
N ASP A 113 -16.04 -4.95 -4.74
CA ASP A 113 -15.03 -4.93 -5.78
C ASP A 113 -13.88 -5.90 -5.47
N LYS A 114 -13.48 -6.66 -6.51
CA LYS A 114 -12.46 -7.70 -6.40
C LYS A 114 -11.10 -7.13 -5.96
N GLN A 115 -10.78 -5.89 -6.32
CA GLN A 115 -9.52 -5.26 -5.94
C GLN A 115 -9.50 -4.96 -4.44
N LEU A 116 -10.60 -4.44 -3.87
CA LEU A 116 -10.72 -4.23 -2.43
C LEU A 116 -10.68 -5.54 -1.66
N TRP A 117 -11.35 -6.58 -2.16
CA TRP A 117 -11.24 -7.92 -1.58
C TRP A 117 -9.80 -8.44 -1.58
N THR A 118 -9.05 -8.15 -2.63
CA THR A 118 -7.64 -8.55 -2.75
C THR A 118 -6.78 -7.83 -1.72
N LEU A 119 -6.98 -6.52 -1.53
CA LEU A 119 -6.29 -5.73 -0.50
C LEU A 119 -6.61 -6.20 0.92
N VAL A 120 -7.87 -6.55 1.19
CA VAL A 120 -8.29 -7.20 2.45
C VAL A 120 -7.54 -8.51 2.66
N LYS A 121 -7.36 -9.33 1.61
CA LYS A 121 -6.55 -10.56 1.71
C LYS A 121 -5.06 -10.29 1.87
N THR A 122 -4.53 -9.25 1.23
CA THR A 122 -3.16 -8.79 1.45
C THR A 122 -2.96 -8.42 2.92
N TYR A 123 -3.92 -7.76 3.57
CA TYR A 123 -3.83 -7.46 5.00
C TYR A 123 -3.64 -8.72 5.84
N GLU A 124 -4.50 -9.73 5.65
CA GLU A 124 -4.39 -11.00 6.37
C GLU A 124 -3.05 -11.71 6.13
N GLN A 125 -2.54 -11.67 4.90
CA GLN A 125 -1.25 -12.27 4.55
C GLN A 125 -0.09 -11.52 5.21
N ARG A 126 -0.09 -10.19 5.14
CA ARG A 126 0.93 -9.33 5.75
C ARG A 126 0.92 -9.44 7.27
N ALA A 127 -0.25 -9.65 7.88
CA ALA A 127 -0.39 -9.93 9.31
C ALA A 127 0.20 -11.29 9.72
N ARG A 128 0.43 -12.23 8.80
CA ARG A 128 1.06 -13.53 9.13
C ARG A 128 2.58 -13.50 9.05
N LEU A 129 3.15 -12.41 8.55
CA LEU A 129 4.61 -12.25 8.52
C LEU A 129 5.13 -12.04 9.94
N ASN A 130 6.30 -12.59 10.24
CA ASN A 130 6.99 -12.36 11.50
C ASN A 130 8.20 -11.47 11.22
N LEU A 131 7.96 -10.16 11.11
CA LEU A 131 9.02 -9.20 10.82
C LEU A 131 9.73 -8.78 12.11
N GLN A 132 11.05 -8.77 12.05
CA GLN A 132 11.96 -8.33 13.11
C GLN A 132 12.57 -6.97 12.75
#